data_AF-K9X1N9-F1
#
_entry.id   AF-K9X1N9-F1
#
_cell.length_a   1.000
_cell.length_b   1.000
_cell.length_c   1.000
_cell.angle_alpha   90.00
_cell.angle_beta   90.00
_cell.angle_gamma   90.00
#
_symmetry.space_group_name_H-M   'P 1'
#
loop_
_entity.id
_entity.type
_entity.pdbx_description
1 polymer ?
#
loop_
_entity_poly.entity_id
_entity_poly.type
_entity_poly.pdbx_seq_one_letter_code
_entity_poly.pdbx_strand_id
1 'polypeptide(L)'
;MMIGKTKLHPHKIVLCLGVVCGVLGVVSPDTVSSQTIPVRIVRVTATGGTTFKLRDSWYQQSSQIANDKKCPVKPGEKFFVSSIKRSISNSPTPPKGNSERIADYWEVTFEQPLLCDQQSETQQTWFVYKKHVQELKTVVVP
;
A
#
# COMPACT_ATOMS: atom_id res chain seq x y z
N MET A 1 -31.79 40.37 16.73
CA MET A 1 -31.28 41.47 15.88
C MET A 1 -30.26 42.26 16.68
N MET A 2 -28.97 42.16 16.38
CA MET A 2 -28.01 43.26 16.50
C MET A 2 -26.66 42.87 15.91
N ILE A 3 -26.26 43.69 14.94
CA ILE A 3 -24.92 43.83 14.38
C ILE A 3 -24.04 44.50 15.44
N GLY A 4 -22.81 44.04 15.62
CA GLY A 4 -21.78 44.75 16.38
C GLY A 4 -20.41 44.24 15.95
N LYS A 5 -19.67 44.92 15.05
CA LYS A 5 -18.99 46.24 15.13
C LYS A 5 -17.48 46.03 15.29
N THR A 6 -16.80 46.67 14.36
CA THR A 6 -15.36 46.87 14.16
C THR A 6 -14.62 47.40 15.38
N LYS A 7 -13.34 47.02 15.53
CA LYS A 7 -12.28 47.88 16.07
C LYS A 7 -10.93 47.52 15.43
N LEU A 8 -10.49 48.34 14.48
CA LEU A 8 -9.08 48.60 14.24
C LEU A 8 -8.59 49.60 15.30
N HIS A 9 -7.38 49.41 15.79
CA HIS A 9 -6.57 50.55 16.24
C HIS A 9 -5.08 50.31 15.93
N PRO A 10 -4.41 51.26 15.24
CA PRO A 10 -3.00 51.19 14.86
C PRO A 10 -2.09 52.01 15.80
N HIS A 11 -0.79 51.72 15.83
CA HIS A 11 0.29 52.64 16.23
C HIS A 11 1.65 52.04 15.77
N LYS A 12 2.18 52.44 14.60
CA LYS A 12 3.22 53.47 14.37
C LYS A 12 4.56 53.24 15.10
N ILE A 13 5.63 52.97 14.34
CA ILE A 13 7.01 53.55 14.39
C ILE A 13 7.68 53.17 13.03
N VAL A 14 7.74 54.09 12.06
CA VAL A 14 8.93 54.84 11.54
C VAL A 14 10.04 53.91 11.00
N LEU A 15 10.12 53.61 9.68
CA LEU A 15 10.65 54.39 8.53
C LEU A 15 12.19 54.50 8.52
N CYS A 16 12.84 53.65 7.70
CA CYS A 16 14.16 53.91 7.12
C CYS A 16 14.11 53.54 5.63
N LEU A 17 14.26 54.55 4.77
CA LEU A 17 14.49 54.39 3.34
C LEU A 17 15.86 53.75 3.10
N GLY A 18 15.89 52.82 2.14
CA GLY A 18 17.10 52.36 1.47
C GLY A 18 16.74 51.98 0.04
N VAL A 19 16.91 52.91 -0.88
CA VAL A 19 16.79 52.70 -2.34
C VAL A 19 18.14 52.23 -2.86
N VAL A 20 18.23 51.05 -3.50
CA VAL A 20 19.03 50.84 -4.73
C VAL A 20 18.45 49.67 -5.54
N CYS A 21 18.29 49.90 -6.85
CA CYS A 21 17.86 48.99 -7.91
C CYS A 21 18.66 47.68 -8.05
N GLY A 22 18.00 46.65 -8.59
CA GLY A 22 18.67 45.50 -9.19
C GLY A 22 17.68 44.44 -9.67
N VAL A 23 17.25 44.53 -10.92
CA VAL A 23 16.38 43.55 -11.58
C VAL A 23 17.19 42.31 -11.90
N LEU A 24 16.91 41.16 -11.28
CA LEU A 24 17.06 39.86 -11.92
C LEU A 24 15.96 38.96 -11.36
N GLY A 25 14.96 38.70 -12.20
CA GLY A 25 13.96 37.69 -11.94
C GLY A 25 14.64 36.35 -11.78
N VAL A 26 14.66 35.83 -10.57
CA VAL A 26 14.73 34.39 -10.37
C VAL A 26 13.28 33.94 -10.40
N VAL A 27 12.86 33.53 -11.59
CA VAL A 27 11.73 32.63 -11.72
C VAL A 27 12.14 31.42 -10.88
N SER A 28 11.58 31.28 -9.69
CA SER A 28 11.65 29.99 -9.00
C SER A 28 11.14 28.99 -10.02
N PRO A 29 11.94 28.01 -10.49
CA PRO A 29 11.32 26.92 -11.18
C PRO A 29 10.41 26.32 -10.12
N ASP A 30 9.11 26.37 -10.38
CA ASP A 30 8.15 25.49 -9.73
C ASP A 30 8.75 24.10 -9.92
N THR A 31 9.47 23.67 -8.91
CA THR A 31 10.05 22.34 -8.90
C THR A 31 8.86 21.51 -8.52
N VAL A 32 8.01 21.24 -9.52
CA VAL A 32 6.96 20.25 -9.45
C VAL A 32 7.70 18.96 -9.22
N SER A 33 7.96 18.66 -7.95
CA SER A 33 8.44 17.38 -7.50
C SER A 33 7.33 16.41 -7.85
N SER A 34 7.40 15.86 -9.05
CA SER A 34 6.50 14.83 -9.51
C SER A 34 6.75 13.61 -8.64
N GLN A 35 5.96 13.46 -7.58
CA GLN A 35 6.04 12.30 -6.71
C GLN A 35 5.49 11.11 -7.49
N THR A 36 6.37 10.35 -8.12
CA THR A 36 6.02 9.08 -8.74
C THR A 36 5.60 8.09 -7.65
N ILE A 37 4.31 7.74 -7.59
CA ILE A 37 3.84 6.71 -6.66
C ILE A 37 4.30 5.36 -7.21
N PRO A 38 5.11 4.58 -6.45
CA PRO A 38 5.52 3.26 -6.90
C PRO A 38 4.32 2.32 -6.89
N VAL A 39 3.92 1.86 -8.07
CA VAL A 39 2.90 0.83 -8.22
C VAL A 39 3.55 -0.53 -7.97
N ARG A 40 2.91 -1.32 -7.11
CA ARG A 40 3.38 -2.65 -6.74
C ARG A 40 2.43 -3.68 -7.30
N ILE A 41 2.99 -4.68 -7.97
CA ILE A 41 2.23 -5.79 -8.54
C ILE A 41 2.79 -7.09 -7.99
N VAL A 42 1.91 -7.99 -7.56
CA VAL A 42 2.27 -9.39 -7.26
C VAL A 42 1.87 -10.24 -8.45
N ARG A 43 2.84 -10.96 -9.03
CA ARG A 43 2.63 -11.91 -10.14
C ARG A 43 2.80 -13.34 -9.64
N VAL A 44 1.89 -14.24 -10.00
CA VAL A 44 2.05 -15.67 -9.73
C VAL A 44 3.02 -16.32 -10.73
N THR A 45 4.03 -16.99 -10.22
CA THR A 45 5.10 -17.64 -11.00
C THR A 45 5.08 -19.16 -10.94
N ALA A 46 4.37 -19.74 -9.96
CA ALA A 46 4.23 -21.20 -9.85
C ALA A 46 3.45 -21.77 -11.05
N THR A 47 3.99 -22.82 -11.67
CA THR A 47 3.46 -23.43 -12.91
C THR A 47 2.09 -24.08 -12.74
N GLY A 48 1.79 -24.62 -11.55
CA GLY A 48 0.47 -25.16 -11.19
C GLY A 48 -0.48 -24.13 -10.56
N GLY A 49 -0.05 -22.87 -10.45
CA GLY A 49 -0.74 -21.83 -9.70
C GLY A 49 -0.39 -21.88 -8.23
N THR A 50 -1.16 -21.17 -7.42
CA THR A 50 -0.97 -21.14 -5.97
C THR A 50 -2.30 -20.94 -5.26
N THR A 51 -2.26 -20.96 -3.93
CA THR A 51 -3.42 -20.65 -3.11
C THR A 51 -3.03 -19.57 -2.11
N PHE A 52 -3.71 -18.43 -2.18
CA PHE A 52 -3.63 -17.41 -1.14
C PHE A 52 -4.51 -17.85 0.03
N LYS A 53 -4.04 -17.63 1.26
CA LYS A 53 -4.71 -18.11 2.47
C LYS A 53 -5.00 -16.95 3.41
N LEU A 54 -6.03 -17.05 4.23
CA LEU A 54 -6.22 -16.09 5.32
C LEU A 54 -5.21 -16.33 6.45
N ARG A 55 -5.07 -15.34 7.31
CA ARG A 55 -4.15 -15.37 8.45
C ARG A 55 -4.37 -16.57 9.37
N ASP A 56 -5.61 -16.99 9.58
CA ASP A 56 -5.88 -18.08 10.54
C ASP A 56 -5.64 -19.47 9.94
N SER A 57 -5.42 -19.56 8.63
CA SER A 57 -5.29 -20.83 7.89
C SER A 57 -3.96 -20.99 7.14
N TRP A 58 -3.02 -20.04 7.26
CA TRP A 58 -1.78 -20.03 6.46
C TRP A 58 -0.95 -21.34 6.59
N TYR A 59 -0.94 -21.94 7.79
CA TYR A 59 -0.15 -23.13 8.15
C TYR A 59 -0.77 -24.46 7.69
N GLN A 60 -2.01 -24.44 7.20
CA GLN A 60 -2.73 -25.64 6.77
C GLN A 60 -2.43 -25.94 5.29
N GLN A 61 -2.54 -27.20 4.90
CA GLN A 61 -2.54 -27.57 3.48
C GLN A 61 -3.80 -27.00 2.81
N SER A 62 -3.70 -26.49 1.58
CA SER A 62 -4.82 -25.83 0.89
C SER A 62 -6.05 -26.74 0.73
N SER A 63 -5.85 -28.06 0.66
CA SER A 63 -6.91 -29.07 0.62
C SER A 63 -7.70 -29.18 1.93
N GLN A 64 -7.14 -28.74 3.05
CA GLN A 64 -7.74 -28.82 4.38
C GLN A 64 -8.42 -27.51 4.82
N ILE A 65 -8.25 -26.44 4.03
CA ILE A 65 -8.81 -25.11 4.33
C ILE A 65 -10.19 -24.99 3.68
N ALA A 66 -11.15 -24.42 4.41
CA ALA A 66 -12.48 -24.11 3.89
C ALA A 66 -12.41 -23.08 2.74
N ASN A 67 -13.35 -23.13 1.80
CA ASN A 67 -13.29 -22.34 0.56
C ASN A 67 -13.38 -20.82 0.78
N ASP A 68 -14.02 -20.39 1.87
CA ASP A 68 -14.12 -18.99 2.33
C ASP A 68 -12.80 -18.46 2.92
N LYS A 69 -11.83 -19.34 3.20
CA LYS A 69 -10.55 -18.98 3.84
C LYS A 69 -9.34 -19.17 2.93
N LYS A 70 -9.59 -19.43 1.65
CA LYS A 70 -8.55 -19.64 0.64
C LYS A 70 -8.99 -19.11 -0.72
N CYS A 71 -8.02 -18.69 -1.51
CA CYS A 71 -8.23 -18.22 -2.87
C CYS A 71 -7.32 -18.99 -3.81
N PRO A 72 -7.83 -19.85 -4.71
CA PRO A 72 -7.02 -20.44 -5.76
C PRO A 72 -6.67 -19.38 -6.81
N VAL A 73 -5.41 -19.34 -7.23
CA VAL A 73 -4.87 -18.31 -8.13
C VAL A 73 -4.07 -18.97 -9.23
N LYS A 74 -4.30 -18.55 -10.49
CA LYS A 74 -3.72 -19.21 -11.65
C LYS A 74 -2.29 -18.71 -11.93
N PRO A 75 -1.45 -19.53 -12.60
CA PRO A 75 -0.16 -19.08 -13.09
C PRO A 75 -0.26 -17.80 -13.92
N GLY A 76 0.66 -16.87 -13.73
CA GLY A 76 0.76 -15.65 -14.53
C GLY A 76 -0.21 -14.53 -14.16
N GLU A 77 -1.21 -14.77 -13.32
CA GLU A 77 -2.10 -13.72 -12.81
C GLU A 77 -1.31 -12.63 -12.08
N LYS A 78 -1.79 -11.39 -12.21
CA LYS A 78 -1.16 -10.17 -11.69
C LYS A 78 -2.17 -9.39 -10.87
N PHE A 79 -1.74 -8.93 -9.71
CA PHE A 79 -2.58 -8.19 -8.77
C PHE A 79 -1.90 -6.91 -8.35
N PHE A 80 -2.62 -5.79 -8.42
CA PHE A 80 -2.19 -4.54 -7.80
C PHE A 80 -2.31 -4.67 -6.28
N VAL A 81 -1.27 -4.24 -5.57
CA VAL A 81 -1.20 -4.38 -4.11
C VAL A 81 -0.93 -3.04 -3.46
N SER A 82 -1.78 -2.71 -2.48
CA SER A 82 -1.62 -1.51 -1.66
C SER A 82 -0.51 -1.70 -0.62
N SER A 83 -0.32 -2.93 -0.13
CA SER A 83 0.69 -3.22 0.89
C SER A 83 1.30 -4.63 0.78
N ILE A 84 2.58 -4.75 1.12
CA ILE A 84 3.28 -6.03 1.29
C ILE A 84 4.12 -5.95 2.56
N LYS A 85 3.78 -6.77 3.56
CA LYS A 85 4.55 -6.95 4.78
C LYS A 85 5.35 -8.25 4.69
N ARG A 86 6.68 -8.10 4.67
CA ARG A 86 7.63 -9.21 4.40
C ARG A 86 8.11 -9.94 5.64
N SER A 87 8.03 -9.28 6.79
CA SER A 87 8.38 -9.81 8.10
C SER A 87 7.13 -9.85 8.97
N ILE A 88 6.77 -11.04 9.44
CA ILE A 88 5.59 -11.29 10.27
C ILE A 88 6.12 -11.79 11.62
N SER A 89 6.32 -10.86 12.54
CA SER A 89 6.95 -11.11 13.85
C SER A 89 6.01 -11.69 14.91
N ASN A 90 4.68 -11.51 14.74
CA ASN A 90 3.68 -11.89 15.75
C ASN A 90 2.75 -12.99 15.24
N SER A 91 3.31 -14.06 14.66
CA SER A 91 2.49 -15.24 14.34
C SER A 91 2.57 -16.24 15.48
N PRO A 92 1.43 -16.79 15.94
CA PRO A 92 1.42 -17.93 16.84
C PRO A 92 2.29 -19.05 16.26
N THR A 93 2.95 -19.82 17.13
CA THR A 93 3.57 -21.10 16.74
C THR A 93 2.49 -21.91 16.01
N PRO A 94 2.71 -22.32 14.75
CA PRO A 94 1.69 -23.03 14.01
C PRO A 94 1.30 -24.29 14.80
N PRO A 95 0.00 -24.53 15.06
CA PRO A 95 -0.42 -25.84 15.55
C PRO A 95 -0.03 -26.90 14.50
N LYS A 96 0.17 -28.16 14.93
CA LYS A 96 0.62 -29.27 14.06
C LYS A 96 0.03 -29.14 12.65
N GLY A 97 0.89 -28.82 11.68
CA GLY A 97 0.52 -28.47 10.32
C GLY A 97 1.59 -28.94 9.34
N ASN A 98 1.67 -28.31 8.18
CA ASN A 98 2.70 -28.64 7.19
C ASN A 98 4.10 -28.15 7.63
N SER A 99 5.11 -28.38 6.79
CA SER A 99 6.48 -27.91 7.01
C SER A 99 6.67 -26.41 6.71
N GLU A 100 5.60 -25.70 6.33
CA GLU A 100 5.68 -24.28 5.98
C GLU A 100 5.79 -23.42 7.25
N ARG A 101 6.59 -22.37 7.16
CA ARG A 101 6.80 -21.42 8.25
C ARG A 101 6.16 -20.10 7.88
N ILE A 102 5.75 -19.32 8.88
CA ILE A 102 5.25 -17.95 8.64
C ILE A 102 6.25 -17.10 7.86
N ALA A 103 7.54 -17.34 8.08
CA ALA A 103 8.64 -16.67 7.38
C ALA A 103 8.68 -16.96 5.87
N ASP A 104 7.98 -17.99 5.40
CA ASP A 104 7.86 -18.33 3.97
C ASP A 104 6.71 -17.56 3.28
N TYR A 105 5.96 -16.75 4.05
CA TYR A 105 4.80 -15.99 3.56
C TYR A 105 5.03 -14.48 3.58
N TRP A 106 4.42 -13.79 2.62
CA TRP A 106 4.14 -12.36 2.71
C TRP A 106 2.70 -12.15 3.13
N GLU A 107 2.47 -11.10 3.94
CA GLU A 107 1.15 -10.58 4.25
C GLU A 107 0.86 -9.45 3.24
N VAL A 108 -0.11 -9.66 2.34
CA VAL A 108 -0.35 -8.83 1.15
C VAL A 108 -1.77 -8.29 1.18
N THR A 109 -1.91 -6.96 1.06
CA THR A 109 -3.21 -6.30 0.89
C THR A 109 -3.38 -5.93 -0.58
N PHE A 110 -4.45 -6.43 -1.20
CA PHE A 110 -4.76 -6.15 -2.60
C PHE A 110 -5.56 -4.86 -2.73
N GLU A 111 -5.36 -4.13 -3.82
CA GLU A 111 -6.14 -2.90 -4.09
C GLU A 111 -7.61 -3.20 -4.39
N GLN A 112 -7.86 -4.34 -5.04
CA GLN A 112 -9.19 -4.84 -5.38
C GLN A 112 -9.43 -6.20 -4.68
N PRO A 113 -10.69 -6.52 -4.32
CA PRO A 113 -11.05 -7.84 -3.82
C PRO A 113 -10.64 -8.95 -4.80
N LEU A 114 -10.20 -10.09 -4.26
CA LEU A 114 -9.92 -11.27 -5.08
C LEU A 114 -11.23 -11.90 -5.57
N LEU A 115 -11.19 -12.66 -6.67
CA LEU A 115 -12.37 -13.31 -7.25
C LEU A 115 -13.11 -14.23 -6.27
N CYS A 116 -12.40 -14.84 -5.33
CA CYS A 116 -12.98 -15.70 -4.29
C CYS A 116 -13.66 -14.92 -3.15
N ASP A 117 -13.44 -13.60 -3.05
CA ASP A 117 -13.88 -12.74 -1.95
C ASP A 117 -14.60 -11.48 -2.47
N GLN A 118 -15.29 -11.58 -3.61
CA GLN A 118 -15.99 -10.44 -4.22
C GLN A 118 -17.14 -9.88 -3.38
N GLN A 119 -17.59 -10.60 -2.36
CA GLN A 119 -18.65 -10.13 -1.45
C GLN A 119 -18.11 -9.27 -0.29
N SER A 120 -16.79 -9.23 -0.11
CA SER A 120 -16.16 -8.37 0.89
C SER A 120 -16.01 -6.96 0.33
N GLU A 121 -16.70 -6.00 0.94
CA GLU A 121 -16.52 -4.57 0.65
C GLU A 121 -15.20 -4.01 1.21
N THR A 122 -14.38 -4.85 1.85
CA THR A 122 -13.16 -4.43 2.55
C THR A 122 -11.90 -4.94 1.86
N GLN A 123 -10.84 -4.12 1.85
CA GLN A 123 -9.52 -4.55 1.41
C GLN A 123 -9.02 -5.65 2.35
N GLN A 124 -9.06 -6.89 1.87
CA GLN A 124 -8.64 -8.05 2.65
C GLN A 124 -7.15 -8.30 2.49
N THR A 125 -6.52 -8.72 3.58
CA THR A 125 -5.11 -9.08 3.61
C THR A 125 -4.95 -10.59 3.58
N TRP A 126 -4.09 -11.06 2.68
CA TRP A 126 -3.88 -12.47 2.38
C TRP A 126 -2.43 -12.88 2.63
N PHE A 127 -2.24 -14.14 3.00
CA PHE A 127 -0.95 -14.76 3.14
C PHE A 127 -0.56 -15.44 1.83
N VAL A 128 0.51 -14.94 1.23
CA VAL A 128 1.01 -15.34 -0.08
C VAL A 128 2.35 -16.04 0.06
N TYR A 129 2.46 -17.27 -0.44
CA TYR A 129 3.69 -18.05 -0.35
C TYR A 129 4.78 -17.47 -1.26
N LYS A 130 5.90 -17.02 -0.66
CA LYS A 130 6.94 -16.21 -1.34
C LYS A 130 7.52 -16.88 -2.57
N LYS A 131 7.71 -18.21 -2.53
CA LYS A 131 8.34 -18.95 -3.63
C LYS A 131 7.44 -19.07 -4.87
N HIS A 132 6.14 -18.80 -4.74
CA HIS A 132 5.18 -18.93 -5.85
C HIS A 132 4.84 -17.60 -6.51
N VAL A 133 5.44 -16.50 -6.04
CA VAL A 133 5.13 -15.17 -6.54
C VAL A 133 6.37 -14.32 -6.75
N GLN A 134 6.23 -13.29 -7.56
CA GLN A 134 7.22 -12.24 -7.78
C GLN A 134 6.57 -10.88 -7.57
N GLU A 135 7.23 -10.01 -6.80
CA GLU A 135 6.87 -8.59 -6.76
C GLU A 135 7.50 -7.88 -7.96
N LEU A 136 6.67 -7.18 -8.73
CA LEU A 136 7.08 -6.26 -9.78
C LEU A 136 6.86 -4.84 -9.26
N LYS A 137 7.91 -4.03 -9.27
CA LYS A 137 7.85 -2.61 -8.93
C LYS A 137 7.89 -1.82 -10.22
N THR A 138 6.87 -1.00 -10.45
CA THR A 138 6.83 -0.07 -11.58
C THR A 138 6.74 1.35 -11.05
N VAL A 139 7.51 2.25 -11.64
CA VAL A 139 7.40 3.68 -11.39
C VAL A 139 6.49 4.24 -12.48
N VAL A 140 5.35 4.81 -12.08
CA VAL A 140 4.54 5.58 -13.03
C VAL A 140 5.18 6.95 -13.12
N VAL A 141 5.80 7.24 -14.26
CA VAL A 141 6.28 8.58 -14.60
C VAL A 141 5.09 9.31 -15.23
N PRO A 142 4.63 10.43 -14.65
CA PRO A 142 3.50 11.20 -15.17
C PRO A 142 3.79 11.88 -16.51
#